data_AF-A0A3D3WZ29-F1
#
_entry.id   AF-A0A3D3WZ29-F1
#
_cell.length_a   1.000
_cell.length_b   1.000
_cell.length_c   1.000
_cell.angle_alpha   90.00
_cell.angle_beta   90.00
_cell.angle_gamma   90.00
#
_symmetry.space_group_name_H-M   'P 1'
#
loop_
_entity.id
_entity.type
_entity.pdbx_description
1 polymer ?
#
loop_
_entity_poly.entity_id
_entity_poly.type
_entity_poly.pdbx_seq_one_letter_code
_entity_poly.pdbx_strand_id
1 'polypeptide(L)'
;MPGESKIKIRAATAADVALVLQFVRGLADYERLSDEVVATEANLHESFFGPDANAEAVFADHDDGGPVGMAVFCRHYSTYSGRNSLYLEDIFVLPEWRGHG
;
A
#
# COMPACT_ATOMS: atom_id res chain seq x y z
N MET A 1 -27.52 -16.16 8.81
CA MET A 1 -27.22 -15.13 7.80
C MET A 1 -25.95 -15.58 7.10
N PRO A 2 -25.88 -15.62 5.76
CA PRO A 2 -24.63 -15.97 5.10
C PRO A 2 -23.57 -14.96 5.56
N GLY A 3 -22.41 -15.47 5.97
CA GLY A 3 -21.47 -14.79 6.86
C GLY A 3 -21.04 -13.43 6.35
N GLU A 4 -20.91 -12.45 7.27
CA GLU A 4 -20.29 -11.16 6.98
C GLU A 4 -18.95 -11.40 6.31
N SER A 5 -18.82 -11.01 5.04
CA SER A 5 -17.52 -11.01 4.40
C SER A 5 -16.64 -9.99 5.09
N LYS A 6 -15.46 -10.43 5.54
CA LYS A 6 -14.60 -9.65 6.42
C LYS A 6 -13.38 -9.15 5.65
N ILE A 7 -13.22 -7.84 5.62
CA ILE A 7 -11.96 -7.22 5.21
C ILE A 7 -10.95 -7.36 6.36
N LYS A 8 -9.74 -7.83 6.06
CA LYS A 8 -8.63 -7.93 7.01
C LYS A 8 -7.46 -7.09 6.53
N ILE A 9 -6.92 -6.24 7.40
CA ILE A 9 -5.70 -5.51 7.11
C ILE A 9 -4.49 -6.37 7.50
N ARG A 10 -3.54 -6.55 6.59
CA ARG A 10 -2.27 -7.22 6.85
C ARG A 10 -1.09 -6.40 6.36
N ALA A 11 0.07 -6.57 7.00
CA ALA A 11 1.31 -6.03 6.48
C ALA A 11 1.71 -6.71 5.18
N ALA A 12 2.31 -5.95 4.27
CA ALA A 12 3.00 -6.49 3.11
C ALA A 12 4.24 -7.28 3.55
N THR A 13 4.56 -8.31 2.78
CA THR A 13 5.79 -9.10 2.91
C THR A 13 6.66 -8.91 1.67
N ALA A 14 7.92 -9.35 1.72
CA ALA A 14 8.81 -9.30 0.56
C ALA A 14 8.24 -10.03 -0.68
N ALA A 15 7.37 -11.02 -0.48
CA ALA A 15 6.68 -11.72 -1.57
C ALA A 15 5.59 -10.87 -2.25
N ASP A 16 5.11 -9.79 -1.60
CA ASP A 16 4.07 -8.91 -2.11
C ASP A 16 4.62 -7.73 -2.93
N VAL A 17 5.94 -7.62 -3.16
CA VAL A 17 6.52 -6.45 -3.85
C VAL A 17 5.94 -6.23 -5.25
N ALA A 18 5.74 -7.30 -6.03
CA ALA A 18 5.10 -7.22 -7.33
C ALA A 18 3.65 -6.70 -7.22
N LEU A 19 2.96 -7.09 -6.16
CA LEU A 19 1.59 -6.64 -5.89
C LEU A 19 1.54 -5.17 -5.47
N VAL A 20 2.49 -4.71 -4.64
CA VAL A 20 2.62 -3.27 -4.31
C VAL A 20 2.75 -2.46 -5.60
N LEU A 21 3.65 -2.86 -6.51
CA LEU A 21 3.83 -2.18 -7.80
C LEU A 21 2.55 -2.19 -8.65
N GLN A 22 1.77 -3.28 -8.61
CA GLN A 22 0.49 -3.35 -9.31
C GLN A 22 -0.52 -2.33 -8.75
N PHE A 23 -0.63 -2.20 -7.42
CA PHE A 23 -1.52 -1.22 -6.80
C PHE A 23 -1.06 0.22 -7.04
N VAL A 24 0.24 0.50 -6.99
CA VAL A 24 0.82 1.82 -7.34
C VAL A 24 0.46 2.18 -8.80
N ARG A 25 0.61 1.24 -9.74
CA ARG A 25 0.21 1.45 -11.13
C ARG A 25 -1.29 1.68 -11.28
N GLY A 26 -2.11 0.96 -10.52
CA GLY A 26 -3.56 1.16 -10.49
C GLY A 26 -3.97 2.53 -9.97
N LEU A 27 -3.29 3.04 -8.95
CA LEU A 27 -3.47 4.40 -8.45
C LEU A 27 -3.04 5.44 -9.50
N ALA A 28 -1.85 5.27 -10.08
CA ALA A 28 -1.33 6.19 -11.10
C ALA A 28 -2.25 6.25 -12.33
N ASP A 29 -2.83 5.13 -12.77
CA ASP A 29 -3.81 5.11 -13.85
C ASP A 29 -5.07 5.92 -13.49
N TYR A 30 -5.59 5.72 -12.28
CA TYR A 30 -6.73 6.49 -11.76
C TYR A 30 -6.44 8.01 -11.70
N GLU A 31 -5.21 8.39 -11.35
CA GLU A 31 -4.77 9.79 -11.29
C GLU A 31 -4.32 10.36 -12.65
N ARG A 32 -4.24 9.53 -13.69
CA ARG A 32 -3.70 9.86 -15.03
C ARG A 32 -2.23 10.26 -15.00
N LEU A 33 -1.44 9.55 -14.20
CA LEU A 33 0.00 9.73 -13.97
C LEU A 33 0.81 8.44 -14.26
N SER A 34 0.26 7.51 -15.04
CA SER A 34 0.92 6.21 -15.33
C SER A 34 2.35 6.33 -15.87
N ASP A 35 2.62 7.37 -16.67
CA ASP A 35 3.95 7.62 -17.26
C ASP A 35 5.01 8.04 -16.22
N GLU A 36 4.59 8.50 -15.05
CA GLU A 36 5.48 8.88 -13.94
C GLU A 36 5.94 7.66 -13.12
N VAL A 37 5.31 6.49 -13.30
CA VAL A 37 5.65 5.27 -12.55
C VAL A 37 6.91 4.63 -13.13
N VAL A 38 8.06 5.13 -12.67
CA VAL A 38 9.39 4.55 -12.96
C VAL A 38 9.84 3.52 -11.92
N ALA A 39 9.00 3.23 -10.92
CA ALA A 39 9.26 2.23 -9.89
C ALA A 39 9.43 0.82 -10.48
N THR A 40 10.31 0.03 -9.87
CA THR A 40 10.60 -1.35 -10.26
C THR A 40 10.48 -2.26 -9.03
N GLU A 41 10.23 -3.54 -9.23
CA GLU A 41 10.20 -4.48 -8.10
C GLU A 41 11.50 -4.46 -7.30
N ALA A 42 12.66 -4.28 -7.96
CA ALA A 42 13.95 -4.22 -7.27
C ALA A 42 14.08 -3.01 -6.34
N ASN A 43 13.72 -1.80 -6.81
CA ASN A 43 13.83 -0.61 -5.96
C ASN A 43 12.75 -0.54 -4.87
N LEU A 44 11.56 -1.09 -5.13
CA LEU A 44 10.53 -1.26 -4.11
C LEU A 44 10.98 -2.29 -3.07
N HIS A 45 11.52 -3.44 -3.47
CA HIS A 45 12.04 -4.40 -2.51
C HIS A 45 13.07 -3.77 -1.58
N GLU A 46 14.03 -3.00 -2.12
CA GLU A 46 15.02 -2.29 -1.30
C GLU A 46 14.36 -1.28 -0.35
N SER A 47 13.41 -0.48 -0.82
CA SER A 47 12.76 0.58 -0.02
C SER A 47 11.89 0.05 1.12
N PHE A 48 11.26 -1.12 0.92
CA PHE A 48 10.33 -1.74 1.87
C PHE A 48 10.96 -2.83 2.75
N PHE A 49 12.00 -3.52 2.27
CA PHE A 49 12.57 -4.70 2.93
C PHE A 49 14.10 -4.75 2.93
N GLY A 50 14.77 -3.71 2.43
CA GLY A 50 16.23 -3.55 2.52
C GLY A 50 16.71 -3.19 3.95
N PRO A 51 18.03 -3.16 4.18
CA PRO A 51 18.62 -2.86 5.48
C PRO A 51 18.23 -1.47 6.03
N ASP A 52 18.01 -0.50 5.15
CA ASP A 52 17.62 0.88 5.50
C ASP A 52 16.15 1.19 5.15
N ALA A 53 15.31 0.15 5.05
CA ALA A 53 13.91 0.30 4.68
C ALA A 53 13.16 1.27 5.61
N ASN A 54 12.46 2.23 4.99
CA ASN A 54 11.62 3.21 5.69
C ASN A 54 10.18 3.22 5.16
N ALA A 55 9.92 2.59 4.01
CA ALA A 55 8.59 2.43 3.47
C ALA A 55 7.93 1.18 4.06
N GLU A 56 6.67 1.29 4.42
CA GLU A 56 5.83 0.21 4.94
C GLU A 56 4.55 0.17 4.09
N ALA A 57 4.04 -1.03 3.81
CA ALA A 57 2.78 -1.21 3.11
C ALA A 57 1.85 -2.14 3.89
N VAL A 58 0.56 -1.85 3.82
CA VAL A 58 -0.51 -2.75 4.28
C VAL A 58 -1.49 -3.00 3.14
N PHE A 59 -2.02 -4.22 3.09
CA PHE A 59 -3.10 -4.60 2.19
C PHE A 59 -4.39 -4.80 2.96
N ALA A 60 -5.50 -4.43 2.34
CA ALA A 60 -6.84 -4.83 2.74
C ALA A 60 -7.21 -6.09 1.95
N ASP A 61 -7.24 -7.23 2.62
CA ASP A 61 -7.61 -8.52 2.02
C ASP A 61 -9.08 -8.79 2.24
N HIS A 62 -9.78 -9.16 1.16
CA HIS A 62 -11.12 -9.72 1.22
C HIS A 62 -11.05 -11.25 1.29
N ASP A 63 -11.84 -11.85 2.19
CA ASP A 63 -11.81 -13.29 2.46
C ASP A 63 -12.02 -14.18 1.21
N ASP A 64 -12.79 -13.72 0.20
CA ASP A 64 -13.05 -14.47 -1.04
C ASP A 64 -12.23 -14.03 -2.26
N GLY A 65 -11.39 -12.99 -2.14
CA GLY A 65 -10.87 -12.26 -3.31
C GLY A 65 -9.42 -11.83 -3.24
N GLY A 66 -8.76 -12.00 -2.07
CA GLY A 66 -7.40 -11.51 -1.87
C GLY A 66 -7.34 -9.99 -1.71
N PRO A 67 -6.21 -9.36 -2.02
CA PRO A 67 -5.97 -7.93 -1.78
C PRO A 67 -6.89 -7.04 -2.64
N VAL A 68 -7.66 -6.17 -1.99
CA VAL A 68 -8.62 -5.24 -2.61
C VAL A 68 -8.28 -3.77 -2.37
N GLY A 69 -7.32 -3.50 -1.48
CA GLY A 69 -6.82 -2.16 -1.19
C GLY A 69 -5.39 -2.20 -0.66
N MET A 70 -4.70 -1.06 -0.74
CA MET A 70 -3.32 -0.87 -0.28
C MET A 70 -3.17 0.51 0.35
N ALA A 71 -2.33 0.61 1.38
CA ALA A 71 -1.77 1.87 1.85
C ALA A 71 -0.25 1.77 1.99
N VAL A 72 0.47 2.79 1.54
CA VAL A 72 1.92 2.94 1.66
C VAL A 72 2.22 4.14 2.56
N PHE A 73 3.07 3.95 3.54
CA PHE A 73 3.44 5.00 4.48
C PHE A 73 4.89 4.85 4.93
N CYS A 74 5.45 5.91 5.48
CA CYS A 74 6.80 5.91 6.02
C CYS A 74 6.89 6.68 7.34
N ARG A 75 7.97 6.48 8.07
CA ARG A 75 8.22 7.22 9.31
C ARG A 75 8.86 8.56 9.00
N HIS A 76 8.38 9.58 9.67
CA HIS A 76 8.88 10.94 9.61
C HIS A 76 9.11 11.48 11.04
N TYR A 77 10.01 12.45 11.20
CA TYR A 77 10.28 13.08 12.49
C TYR A 77 10.03 14.58 12.40
N SER A 78 9.18 15.11 13.27
CA SER A 78 8.94 16.54 13.36
C SER A 78 9.84 17.16 14.42
N THR A 79 10.73 18.06 14.02
CA THR A 79 11.58 18.84 14.94
C THR A 79 10.78 19.83 15.78
N TYR A 80 9.58 20.22 15.33
CA TYR A 80 8.76 21.20 16.03
C TYR A 80 7.98 20.56 17.18
N SER A 81 7.56 19.30 17.02
CA SER A 81 6.92 18.54 18.10
C SER A 81 7.88 17.60 18.85
N GLY A 82 9.06 17.36 18.30
CA GLY A 82 10.06 16.43 18.84
C GLY A 82 9.61 14.97 18.78
N ARG A 83 8.73 14.60 17.84
CA ARG A 83 8.07 13.28 17.80
C ARG A 83 8.15 12.62 16.42
N ASN A 84 8.19 11.29 16.45
CA ASN A 84 7.93 10.46 15.27
C ASN A 84 6.46 10.60 14.85
N SER A 85 6.23 10.60 13.55
CA SER A 85 4.92 10.57 12.89
C SER A 85 4.95 9.59 11.73
N LEU A 86 3.79 9.20 11.23
CA LEU A 86 3.68 8.52 9.95
C LEU A 86 3.29 9.54 8.88
N TYR A 87 3.90 9.44 7.71
CA TYR A 87 3.47 10.09 6.50
C TYR A 87 2.82 9.05 5.60
N LEU A 88 1.55 9.25 5.24
CA LEU A 88 0.82 8.39 4.31
C LEU A 88 1.13 8.89 2.90
N GLU A 89 1.85 8.07 2.15
CA GLU A 89 2.22 8.35 0.76
C GLU A 89 1.04 8.05 -0.16
N ASP A 90 0.61 6.78 -0.18
CA ASP A 90 -0.46 6.31 -1.07
C ASP A 90 -1.56 5.61 -0.28
N ILE A 91 -2.80 5.79 -0.72
CA ILE A 91 -3.94 4.95 -0.32
C ILE A 91 -4.83 4.69 -1.53
N PHE A 92 -5.07 3.42 -1.84
CA PHE A 92 -5.84 3.03 -3.00
C PHE A 92 -6.69 1.80 -2.72
N VAL A 93 -7.95 1.86 -3.14
CA VAL A 93 -8.90 0.73 -3.12
C VAL A 93 -9.38 0.51 -4.54
N LEU A 94 -9.38 -0.75 -4.96
CA LEU A 94 -9.90 -1.16 -6.27
C LEU A 94 -11.33 -0.61 -6.46
N PRO A 95 -11.66 -0.02 -7.62
CA PRO A 95 -12.92 0.71 -7.79
C PRO A 95 -14.18 -0.06 -7.37
N GLU A 96 -14.24 -1.35 -7.67
CA GLU A 96 -15.35 -2.26 -7.38
C GLU A 96 -15.52 -2.56 -5.87
N TRP A 97 -14.49 -2.32 -5.06
CA TRP A 97 -14.49 -2.56 -3.61
C TRP A 97 -14.69 -1.29 -2.77
N ARG A 98 -14.80 -0.12 -3.40
CA ARG A 98 -15.07 1.14 -2.69
C ARG A 98 -16.46 1.14 -2.05
N GLY A 99 -16.60 1.80 -0.90
CA GLY A 99 -17.88 1.88 -0.17
C GLY A 99 -18.19 0.65 0.71
N HIS A 100 -17.24 -0.28 0.86
CA HIS A 100 -17.33 -1.45 1.74
C HIS A 100 -16.53 -1.27 3.05
N GLY A 101 -16.17 -0.02 3.36
CA GLY A 101 -15.38 0.41 4.53
C GLY A 101 -15.29 1.92 4.58
#